data_AF-A0A945VX47-F1
#
_entry.id   AF-A0A945VX47-F1
#
_cell.length_a   1.000
_cell.length_b   1.000
_cell.length_c   1.000
_cell.angle_alpha   90.00
_cell.angle_beta   90.00
_cell.angle_gamma   90.00
#
_symmetry.space_group_name_H-M   'P 1'
#
loop_
_entity.id
_entity.type
_entity.pdbx_description
1 polymer ?
#
loop_
_entity_poly.entity_id
_entity_poly.type
_entity_poly.pdbx_seq_one_letter_code
_entity_poly.pdbx_strand_id
1 'polypeptide(L)'
;MLKLHWLTKRYKTMDTNNIYKTINLIGILSELIGILLISYEVLNQYKGTKFYIDEPTWDRSVQIPQETNKYKEWEKTKYKSMKLGIVILLFGLLMDISPIFISNEIKHIKDYKVLYNHILGK
;
A
#
# COMPACT_ATOMS: atom_id res chain seq x y z
N MET A 1 -3.41 4.96 44.35
CA MET A 1 -2.29 5.03 43.39
C MET A 1 -1.84 3.66 42.83
N LEU A 2 -1.92 2.55 43.58
CA LEU A 2 -1.46 1.21 43.13
C LEU A 2 -2.28 0.57 41.98
N LYS A 3 -3.56 0.93 41.81
CA LYS A 3 -4.47 0.31 40.82
C LYS A 3 -4.16 0.71 39.37
N LEU A 4 -3.68 1.94 39.14
CA LEU A 4 -3.23 2.39 37.80
C LEU A 4 -1.90 1.74 37.38
N HIS A 5 -1.02 1.41 38.32
CA HIS A 5 0.25 0.75 38.04
C HIS A 5 0.05 -0.70 37.56
N TRP A 6 -0.99 -1.37 38.06
CA TRP A 6 -1.35 -2.72 37.61
C TRP A 6 -1.98 -2.75 36.21
N LEU A 7 -2.81 -1.76 35.87
CA LEU A 7 -3.44 -1.67 34.56
C LEU A 7 -2.44 -1.34 33.45
N THR A 8 -1.49 -0.44 33.71
CA THR A 8 -0.39 -0.12 32.79
C THR A 8 0.56 -1.30 32.57
N LYS A 9 0.73 -2.19 33.57
CA LYS A 9 1.58 -3.38 33.45
C LYS A 9 0.95 -4.50 32.61
N ARG A 10 -0.39 -4.65 32.61
CA ARG A 10 -1.09 -5.62 31.73
C ARG A 10 -1.12 -5.21 30.26
N TYR A 11 -1.20 -3.90 29.96
CA TYR A 11 -1.08 -3.42 28.57
C TYR A 11 0.33 -3.61 28.00
N LYS A 12 1.36 -3.61 28.87
CA LYS A 12 2.77 -3.69 28.48
C LYS A 12 3.23 -5.07 28.03
N THR A 13 2.40 -6.10 28.19
CA THR A 13 2.70 -7.49 27.79
C THR A 13 1.61 -8.09 26.91
N MET A 14 0.79 -7.26 26.24
CA MET A 14 0.17 -7.75 25.01
C MET A 14 1.34 -8.03 24.07
N ASP A 15 1.62 -9.33 23.89
CA ASP A 15 2.87 -9.87 23.37
C ASP A 15 3.23 -9.12 22.08
N THR A 16 4.17 -8.18 22.19
CA THR A 16 4.51 -7.25 21.11
C THR A 16 4.87 -7.99 19.83
N ASN A 17 5.40 -9.21 20.00
CA ASN A 17 5.71 -10.14 18.92
C ASN A 17 4.46 -10.54 18.12
N ASN A 18 3.32 -10.76 18.78
CA ASN A 18 2.07 -11.09 18.11
C ASN A 18 1.51 -9.88 17.35
N ILE A 19 1.61 -8.67 17.94
CA ILE A 19 1.20 -7.43 17.26
C ILE A 19 2.04 -7.21 15.99
N TYR A 20 3.37 -7.36 16.07
CA TYR A 20 4.24 -7.25 14.91
C TYR A 20 3.93 -8.29 13.82
N LYS A 21 3.71 -9.55 14.21
CA LYS A 21 3.30 -10.61 13.27
C LYS A 21 1.98 -10.28 12.58
N THR A 22 1.00 -9.76 13.32
CA THR A 22 -0.29 -9.38 12.74
C THR A 22 -0.16 -8.20 11.77
N ILE A 23 0.60 -7.15 12.14
CA ILE A 23 0.84 -5.99 11.26
C ILE A 23 1.54 -6.43 9.97
N ASN A 24 2.59 -7.25 10.08
CA ASN A 24 3.35 -7.74 8.93
C ASN A 24 2.50 -8.65 8.03
N LEU A 25 1.63 -9.48 8.62
CA LEU A 25 0.68 -10.29 7.84
C LEU A 25 -0.31 -9.41 7.08
N ILE A 26 -0.83 -8.36 7.71
CA ILE A 26 -1.75 -7.41 7.07
C ILE A 26 -1.05 -6.65 5.94
N GLY A 27 0.20 -6.22 6.14
CA GLY A 27 1.00 -5.56 5.11
C GLY A 27 1.18 -6.45 3.88
N ILE A 28 1.66 -7.68 4.06
CA ILE A 28 1.82 -8.66 2.98
C ILE A 28 0.50 -8.93 2.24
N LEU A 29 -0.60 -9.12 2.97
CA LEU A 29 -1.92 -9.34 2.35
C LEU A 29 -2.38 -8.11 1.56
N SER A 30 -2.14 -6.91 2.08
CA SER A 30 -2.44 -5.65 1.41
C SER A 30 -1.65 -5.53 0.10
N GLU A 31 -0.36 -5.86 0.11
CA GLU A 31 0.47 -5.86 -1.09
C GLU A 31 -0.05 -6.85 -2.15
N LEU A 32 -0.37 -8.07 -1.75
CA LEU A 32 -0.95 -9.09 -2.64
C LEU A 32 -2.23 -8.59 -3.32
N ILE A 33 -3.14 -7.99 -2.55
CA ILE A 33 -4.40 -7.44 -3.08
C ILE A 33 -4.11 -6.26 -4.02
N GLY A 34 -3.19 -5.38 -3.65
CA GLY A 34 -2.78 -4.24 -4.47
C GLY A 34 -2.20 -4.66 -5.84
N ILE A 35 -1.31 -5.66 -5.85
CA ILE A 35 -0.75 -6.24 -7.08
C ILE A 35 -1.83 -6.87 -7.94
N LEU A 36 -2.77 -7.61 -7.34
CA LEU A 36 -3.88 -8.23 -8.08
C LEU A 36 -4.77 -7.19 -8.76
N LEU A 37 -5.10 -6.10 -8.08
CA LEU A 37 -5.91 -5.01 -8.65
C LEU A 37 -5.22 -4.32 -9.82
N ILE A 38 -3.92 -4.05 -9.69
CA ILE A 38 -3.13 -3.47 -10.78
C ILE A 38 -3.05 -4.44 -11.96
N SER A 39 -2.75 -5.72 -11.70
CA SER A 39 -2.64 -6.75 -12.73
C SER A 39 -3.95 -6.94 -13.49
N TYR A 40 -5.07 -6.95 -12.77
CA TYR A 40 -6.40 -7.04 -13.36
C TYR A 40 -6.69 -5.85 -14.28
N GLU A 41 -6.39 -4.62 -13.85
CA GLU A 41 -6.59 -3.43 -14.68
C GLU A 41 -5.69 -3.45 -15.92
N VAL A 42 -4.41 -3.82 -15.77
CA VAL A 42 -3.46 -3.92 -16.89
C VAL A 42 -3.97 -4.93 -17.91
N LEU A 43 -4.41 -6.12 -17.49
CA LEU A 43 -4.98 -7.13 -18.39
C LEU A 43 -6.25 -6.61 -19.10
N ASN A 44 -7.10 -5.85 -18.41
CA ASN A 44 -8.28 -5.25 -19.01
C ASN A 44 -7.95 -4.13 -20.00
N GLN A 45 -6.89 -3.36 -19.76
CA GLN A 45 -6.40 -2.36 -20.72
C GLN A 45 -5.90 -3.03 -22.01
N TYR A 46 -5.17 -4.14 -21.91
CA TYR A 46 -4.71 -4.91 -23.08
C TYR A 46 -5.85 -5.55 -23.87
N LYS A 47 -7.00 -5.81 -23.24
CA LYS A 47 -8.22 -6.31 -23.92
C LYS A 47 -9.03 -5.22 -24.62
N GLY A 48 -8.77 -3.94 -24.34
CA GLY A 48 -9.47 -2.82 -24.98
C GLY A 48 -8.98 -2.59 -26.42
N THR A 49 -9.61 -3.23 -27.39
CA THR A 49 -9.38 -2.97 -28.83
C THR A 49 -9.84 -1.58 -29.23
N LYS A 50 -8.94 -0.78 -29.81
CA LYS A 50 -9.31 0.42 -30.56
C LYS A 50 -10.05 -0.02 -31.83
N PHE A 51 -11.37 0.19 -31.87
CA PHE A 51 -12.12 -0.01 -33.11
C PHE A 51 -11.91 1.22 -33.99
N TYR A 52 -11.36 1.00 -35.18
CA TYR A 52 -11.44 1.99 -36.26
C TYR A 52 -12.86 1.92 -36.83
N ILE A 53 -13.52 3.06 -36.96
CA ILE A 53 -14.74 3.14 -37.74
C ILE A 53 -14.27 3.07 -39.20
N ASP A 54 -14.28 1.87 -39.77
CA ASP A 54 -14.00 1.64 -41.20
C ASP A 54 -15.18 2.21 -42.01
N GLU A 55 -15.23 3.54 -42.17
CA GLU A 55 -15.97 4.13 -43.29
C GLU A 55 -15.04 4.10 -44.52
N PRO A 56 -15.39 3.35 -45.59
CA PRO A 56 -14.59 3.29 -46.79
C PRO A 56 -14.76 4.60 -47.58
N THR A 57 -14.06 5.65 -47.15
CA THR A 57 -13.96 6.89 -47.91
C THR A 57 -12.78 6.76 -48.87
N TRP A 58 -13.09 6.76 -50.16
CA TRP A 58 -12.16 6.71 -51.29
C TRP A 58 -11.26 7.96 -51.40
N ASP A 59 -11.23 8.79 -50.36
CA ASP A 59 -10.52 10.06 -50.32
C ASP A 59 -9.37 9.95 -49.31
N ARG A 60 -8.13 10.03 -49.82
CA ARG A 60 -6.89 9.85 -49.04
C ARG A 60 -6.56 11.06 -48.15
N SER A 61 -7.56 11.78 -47.68
CA SER A 61 -7.36 12.70 -46.56
C SER A 61 -7.39 11.87 -45.28
N VAL A 62 -6.26 11.83 -44.56
CA VAL A 62 -6.11 11.11 -43.30
C VAL A 62 -7.13 11.68 -42.31
N GLN A 63 -8.32 11.08 -42.23
CA GLN A 63 -9.32 11.47 -41.26
C GLN A 63 -8.78 11.12 -39.88
N ILE A 64 -8.57 12.17 -39.07
CA ILE A 64 -8.19 12.01 -37.67
C ILE A 64 -9.32 11.22 -37.00
N PRO A 65 -9.03 10.07 -36.36
CA PRO A 65 -10.07 9.25 -35.76
C PRO A 65 -10.86 10.07 -34.75
N GLN A 66 -12.18 10.17 -34.95
CA GLN A 66 -13.04 10.83 -33.99
C GLN A 66 -13.28 9.91 -32.79
N GLU A 67 -12.87 10.37 -31.61
CA GLU A 67 -13.13 9.67 -30.36
C GLU A 67 -14.63 9.61 -30.09
N THR A 68 -15.18 8.40 -30.03
CA THR A 68 -16.57 8.19 -29.62
C THR A 68 -16.78 8.60 -28.15
N ASN A 69 -17.99 9.03 -27.79
CA ASN A 69 -18.32 9.36 -26.39
C ASN A 69 -18.02 8.19 -25.42
N LYS A 70 -18.24 6.94 -25.88
CA LYS A 70 -17.89 5.73 -25.14
C LYS A 70 -16.39 5.59 -24.87
N TYR A 71 -15.56 5.96 -25.84
CA TYR A 71 -14.10 5.93 -25.67
C TYR A 71 -13.63 6.92 -24.61
N LYS A 72 -14.19 8.14 -24.60
CA LYS A 72 -13.87 9.17 -23.59
C LYS A 72 -14.28 8.76 -22.18
N GLU A 73 -15.40 8.07 -22.02
CA GLU A 73 -15.84 7.54 -20.72
C GLU A 73 -14.97 6.38 -20.25
N TRP A 74 -14.60 5.47 -21.15
CA TRP A 74 -13.65 4.40 -20.86
C TRP A 74 -12.28 4.97 -20.48
N GLU A 75 -11.79 6.00 -21.18
CA GLU A 75 -10.50 6.62 -20.88
C GLU A 75 -10.43 7.23 -19.48
N LYS A 76 -11.53 7.85 -19.02
CA LYS A 76 -11.61 8.39 -17.66
C LYS A 76 -11.68 7.31 -16.58
N THR A 77 -12.12 6.10 -16.92
CA THR A 77 -12.37 5.03 -15.96
C THR A 77 -11.28 3.95 -15.95
N LYS A 78 -10.48 3.80 -17.01
CA LYS A 78 -9.43 2.77 -17.19
C LYS A 78 -8.28 2.77 -16.19
N TYR A 79 -8.19 3.78 -15.33
CA TYR A 79 -7.15 3.88 -14.30
C TYR A 79 -7.70 3.87 -12.88
N LYS A 80 -9.01 3.70 -12.70
CA LYS A 80 -9.60 3.76 -11.35
C LYS A 80 -9.10 2.61 -10.49
N SER A 81 -9.12 1.39 -11.01
CA SER A 81 -8.67 0.21 -10.25
C SER A 81 -7.15 0.23 -10.05
N MET A 82 -6.40 0.72 -11.06
CA MET A 82 -4.95 0.91 -10.95
C MET A 82 -4.58 1.91 -9.85
N LYS A 83 -5.27 3.07 -9.79
CA LYS A 83 -5.05 4.06 -8.72
C LYS A 83 -5.36 3.47 -7.34
N LEU A 84 -6.46 2.73 -7.20
CA LEU A 84 -6.80 2.06 -5.94
C LEU A 84 -5.74 1.02 -5.55
N GLY A 85 -5.27 0.21 -6.50
CA GLY A 85 -4.20 -0.76 -6.26
C GLY A 85 -2.90 -0.11 -5.80
N ILE A 86 -2.51 1.03 -6.38
CA ILE A 86 -1.32 1.80 -5.95
C ILE A 86 -1.49 2.34 -4.53
N VAL A 87 -2.66 2.87 -4.18
CA VAL A 87 -2.93 3.36 -2.81
C VAL A 87 -2.85 2.23 -1.79
N ILE A 88 -3.39 1.05 -2.12
CA ILE A 88 -3.31 -0.14 -1.26
C ILE A 88 -1.86 -0.61 -1.11
N LEU A 89 -1.07 -0.62 -2.18
CA LEU A 89 0.36 -0.98 -2.11
C LEU A 89 1.15 -0.03 -1.22
N LEU A 90 0.94 1.28 -1.39
CA LEU A 90 1.58 2.28 -0.54
C LEU A 90 1.20 2.08 0.93
N PHE A 91 -0.05 1.74 1.21
CA PHE A 91 -0.51 1.46 2.56
C PHE A 91 0.12 0.20 3.15
N GLY A 92 0.20 -0.90 2.39
CA GLY A 92 0.87 -2.13 2.79
C GLY A 92 2.36 -1.91 3.10
N LEU A 93 3.06 -1.19 2.22
CA LEU A 93 4.47 -0.84 2.40
C LEU A 93 4.70 0.03 3.66
N LEU A 94 3.81 0.99 3.94
CA LEU A 94 3.88 1.79 5.16
C LEU A 94 3.64 0.95 6.43
N MET A 95 2.71 -0.01 6.36
CA MET A 95 2.46 -0.95 7.45
C MET A 95 3.71 -1.79 7.75
N ASP A 96 4.40 -2.31 6.74
CA ASP A 96 5.59 -3.15 6.92
C ASP A 96 6.82 -2.37 7.40
N ILE A 97 6.94 -1.10 7.01
CA ILE A 97 8.04 -0.22 7.41
C ILE A 97 7.89 0.27 8.86
N SER A 98 6.67 0.49 9.34
CA SER A 98 6.44 1.10 10.67
C SER A 98 6.99 0.27 11.87
N PRO A 99 6.90 -1.08 11.91
CA PRO A 99 7.56 -1.91 12.92
C PRO A 99 9.07 -1.71 13.00
N ILE A 100 9.74 -1.52 11.85
CA ILE A 100 11.19 -1.41 11.78
C ILE A 100 11.65 -0.12 12.47
N PHE A 101 10.97 0.99 12.19
CA PHE A 101 11.24 2.28 12.85
C PHE A 101 11.01 2.21 14.36
N ILE A 102 9.89 1.62 14.80
CA ILE A 102 9.57 1.46 16.22
C ILE A 102 10.61 0.58 16.94
N SER A 103 11.02 -0.52 16.31
CA SER A 103 12.03 -1.43 16.84
C SER A 103 13.39 -0.74 17.02
N ASN A 104 13.80 0.08 16.05
CA ASN A 104 15.05 0.82 16.09
C ASN A 104 15.08 1.87 17.21
N GLU A 105 13.99 2.62 17.41
CA GLU A 105 13.90 3.57 18.52
C GLU A 105 13.98 2.88 19.90
N ILE A 106 13.28 1.75 20.07
CA ILE A 106 13.31 0.98 21.32
C ILE A 106 14.73 0.48 21.62
N LYS A 107 15.48 0.06 20.58
CA LYS A 107 16.86 -0.39 20.72
C LYS A 107 17.77 0.74 21.22
N HIS A 108 17.69 1.92 20.58
CA HIS A 108 18.45 3.10 21.01
C HIS A 108 18.17 3.45 22.47
N ILE A 109 16.91 3.47 22.90
CA ILE A 109 16.55 3.79 24.30
C ILE A 109 17.14 2.77 25.27
N LYS A 110 17.15 1.48 24.93
CA LYS A 110 17.76 0.45 25.76
C LYS A 110 19.28 0.64 25.88
N ASP A 111 19.95 0.94 24.78
CA ASP A 111 21.40 1.12 24.75
C ASP A 111 21.83 2.34 25.61
N TYR A 112 21.09 3.45 25.51
CA TYR A 112 21.31 4.62 26.38
C TYR A 112 21.10 4.29 27.86
N LYS A 113 20.10 3.48 28.18
CA LYS A 113 19.82 3.09 29.57
C LYS A 113 20.91 2.18 30.14
N VAL A 114 21.45 1.25 29.33
CA VAL A 114 22.58 0.40 29.72
C VAL A 114 23.83 1.26 29.97
N LEU A 115 24.13 2.19 29.06
CA LEU A 115 25.26 3.10 29.21
C LEU A 115 25.13 3.97 30.47
N TYR A 116 23.94 4.52 30.73
CA TYR A 116 23.66 5.33 31.92
C TYR A 116 23.88 4.53 33.22
N ASN A 117 23.39 3.30 33.28
CA ASN A 117 23.60 2.42 34.44
C ASN A 117 25.09 2.10 34.65
N HIS A 118 25.82 1.83 33.57
CA HIS A 118 27.26 1.57 33.60
C HIS A 118 28.06 2.78 34.10
N ILE A 119 27.71 4.01 33.67
CA ILE A 119 28.38 5.24 34.12
C ILE A 119 28.12 5.54 35.60
N LEU A 120 26.92 5.23 36.10
CA LEU A 120 26.53 5.49 37.50
C LEU A 120 26.90 4.38 38.48
N GLY A 121 27.58 3.32 38.02
CA GLY A 121 28.04 2.23 38.88
C GLY A 121 26.90 1.45 39.56
N LYS A 122 25.71 1.39 38.92
CA LYS A 122 24.54 0.62 39.38
C LYS A 122 24.25 -0.57 38.50
#